data_AF-A0A8T7BAN1-F1
#
_entry.id   AF-A0A8T7BAN1-F1
#
_cell.length_a   1.000
_cell.length_b   1.000
_cell.length_c   1.000
_cell.angle_alpha   90.00
_cell.angle_beta   90.00
_cell.angle_gamma   90.00
#
_symmetry.space_group_name_H-M   'P 1'
#
loop_
_entity.id
_entity.type
_entity.pdbx_description
1 polymer ?
#
loop_
_entity_poly.entity_id
_entity_poly.type
_entity_poly.pdbx_seq_one_letter_code
_entity_poly.pdbx_strand_id
1 'polypeptide(L)'
;LKDAEVIIHNADFDVGFLDFELAQIEKETGKKLGRIADHCKVTDTLRLARQIHPGQRNSLDALCKRYHVDNTARTVHGALLDADLLTDVYLAMTGGQVSLTLEVNQQQSQAATQRKQVNFSQMQLKVISASDEELTAHQNMLDHICASSADQCVWQQLEKQ
;
A
#
# COMPACT_ATOMS: atom_id res chain seq x y z
N LEU A 1 -7.77 -10.42 25.60
CA LEU A 1 -6.69 -10.68 24.61
C LEU A 1 -6.81 -12.04 23.95
N LYS A 2 -7.42 -13.03 24.60
CA LYS A 2 -7.59 -14.36 24.01
C LYS A 2 -8.28 -14.27 22.64
N ASP A 3 -7.70 -14.94 21.65
CA ASP A 3 -8.17 -15.02 20.25
C ASP A 3 -8.17 -13.70 19.45
N ALA A 4 -7.45 -12.67 19.92
CA ALA A 4 -7.24 -11.42 19.19
C ALA A 4 -5.88 -11.38 18.49
N GLU A 5 -5.75 -10.51 17.49
CA GLU A 5 -4.46 -10.07 16.97
C GLU A 5 -4.03 -8.80 17.70
N VAL A 6 -2.84 -8.83 18.28
CA VAL A 6 -2.26 -7.72 19.05
C VAL A 6 -1.17 -7.07 18.19
N ILE A 7 -1.41 -5.83 17.83
CA ILE A 7 -0.52 -5.03 16.98
C ILE A 7 0.31 -4.14 17.89
N ILE A 8 1.64 -4.31 17.87
CA ILE A 8 2.57 -3.59 18.76
C ILE A 8 3.70 -2.99 17.94
N HIS A 9 4.12 -1.77 18.28
CA HIS A 9 5.32 -1.17 17.72
C HIS A 9 6.54 -1.53 18.56
N ASN A 10 7.50 -2.26 17.99
CA ASN A 10 8.63 -2.84 18.72
C ASN A 10 8.17 -3.90 19.75
N ALA A 11 7.43 -4.91 19.26
CA ALA A 11 6.74 -5.91 20.08
C ALA A 11 7.62 -6.61 21.13
N ASP A 12 8.91 -6.76 20.88
CA ASP A 12 9.85 -7.40 21.82
C ASP A 12 9.88 -6.70 23.19
N PHE A 13 9.59 -5.39 23.24
CA PHE A 13 9.51 -4.63 24.49
C PHE A 13 8.26 -5.01 25.29
N ASP A 14 7.06 -4.74 24.75
CA ASP A 14 5.79 -4.96 25.45
C ASP A 14 5.54 -6.44 25.75
N VAL A 15 5.88 -7.35 24.82
CA VAL A 15 5.75 -8.80 25.04
C VAL A 15 6.64 -9.24 26.19
N GLY A 16 7.86 -8.70 26.29
CA GLY A 16 8.76 -9.01 27.41
C GLY A 16 8.19 -8.59 28.76
N PHE A 17 7.57 -7.40 28.83
CA PHE A 17 6.89 -6.93 30.04
C PHE A 17 5.67 -7.79 30.38
N LEU A 18 4.83 -8.10 29.39
CA LEU A 18 3.61 -8.89 29.60
C LEU A 18 3.93 -10.33 30.03
N ASP A 19 4.90 -10.98 29.40
CA ASP A 19 5.35 -12.32 29.79
C ASP A 19 5.95 -12.33 31.21
N PHE A 20 6.68 -11.27 31.59
CA PHE A 20 7.21 -11.13 32.94
C PHE A 20 6.09 -11.00 33.98
N GLU A 21 5.13 -10.11 33.77
CA GLU A 21 4.01 -9.92 34.69
C GLU A 21 3.14 -11.18 34.81
N LEU A 22 2.88 -11.87 33.68
CA LEU A 22 2.19 -13.16 33.71
C LEU A 22 2.94 -14.17 34.58
N ALA A 23 4.26 -14.31 34.40
CA ALA A 23 5.07 -15.21 35.20
C ALA A 23 5.08 -14.85 36.70
N GLN A 24 4.96 -13.56 37.06
CA GLN A 24 4.84 -13.14 38.45
C GLN A 24 3.49 -13.57 39.04
N ILE A 25 2.39 -13.38 38.30
CA ILE A 25 1.06 -13.85 38.73
C ILE A 25 1.01 -15.38 38.83
N GLU A 26 1.68 -16.11 37.93
CA GLU A 26 1.80 -17.57 38.02
C GLU A 26 2.48 -18.00 39.32
N LYS A 27 3.56 -17.31 39.72
CA LYS A 27 4.27 -17.59 40.98
C LYS A 27 3.39 -17.33 42.21
N GLU A 28 2.58 -16.27 42.17
CA GLU A 28 1.73 -15.88 43.30
C GLU A 28 0.49 -16.76 43.43
N THR A 29 -0.15 -17.12 42.31
CA THR A 29 -1.44 -17.82 42.30
C THR A 29 -1.32 -19.33 42.08
N GLY A 30 -0.17 -19.82 41.63
CA GLY A 30 0.04 -21.21 41.23
C GLY A 30 -0.72 -21.64 39.97
N LYS A 31 -1.45 -20.72 39.32
CA LYS A 31 -2.16 -20.98 38.07
C LYS A 31 -1.20 -20.80 36.90
N LYS A 32 -1.15 -21.78 36.00
CA LYS A 32 -0.38 -21.67 34.76
C LYS A 32 -1.13 -20.77 33.77
N LEU A 33 -0.58 -19.61 33.50
CA LEU A 33 -1.04 -18.61 32.55
C LEU A 33 -0.28 -18.73 31.22
N GLY A 34 0.97 -19.19 31.18
CA GLY A 34 1.77 -19.27 29.95
C GLY A 34 2.23 -17.90 29.43
N ARG A 35 2.73 -17.87 28.19
CA ARG A 35 3.20 -16.63 27.53
C ARG A 35 2.07 -15.97 26.76
N ILE A 36 2.21 -14.69 26.46
CA ILE A 36 1.19 -13.95 25.71
C ILE A 36 0.99 -14.52 24.30
N ALA A 37 2.08 -14.98 23.67
CA ALA A 37 2.06 -15.62 22.36
C ALA A 37 1.24 -16.94 22.33
N ASP A 38 0.99 -17.56 23.49
CA ASP A 38 0.14 -18.75 23.58
C ASP A 38 -1.36 -18.43 23.52
N HIS A 39 -1.75 -17.16 23.74
CA HIS A 39 -3.15 -16.72 23.79
C HIS A 39 -3.58 -15.86 22.62
N CYS A 40 -2.64 -15.17 21.98
CA CYS A 40 -2.93 -14.23 20.90
C CYS A 40 -1.82 -14.18 19.86
N LYS A 41 -2.18 -13.76 18.65
CA LYS A 41 -1.22 -13.49 17.59
C LYS A 41 -0.61 -12.11 17.81
N VAL A 42 0.71 -12.01 17.91
CA VAL A 42 1.42 -10.73 18.06
C VAL A 42 2.04 -10.32 16.72
N THR A 43 1.71 -9.11 16.27
CA THR A 43 2.22 -8.53 15.02
C THR A 43 3.07 -7.29 15.32
N ASP A 44 4.35 -7.35 14.96
CA ASP A 44 5.30 -6.26 15.15
C ASP A 44 5.30 -5.28 13.98
N THR A 45 4.74 -4.09 14.20
CA THR A 45 4.65 -3.04 13.19
C THR A 45 5.99 -2.43 12.84
N LEU A 46 7.00 -2.51 13.72
CA LEU A 46 8.33 -1.98 13.41
C LEU A 46 9.02 -2.85 12.35
N ARG A 47 8.86 -4.17 12.45
CA ARG A 47 9.33 -5.11 11.40
C ARG A 47 8.60 -4.88 10.09
N LEU A 48 7.27 -4.71 10.15
CA LEU A 48 6.47 -4.37 8.98
C LEU A 48 6.94 -3.05 8.34
N ALA A 49 7.15 -2.00 9.13
CA ALA A 49 7.65 -0.71 8.65
C ALA A 49 9.04 -0.81 8.02
N ARG A 50 9.94 -1.65 8.58
CA ARG A 50 11.27 -1.90 8.00
C ARG A 50 11.21 -2.61 6.65
N GLN A 51 10.22 -3.46 6.43
CA GLN A 51 10.01 -4.11 5.14
C GLN A 51 9.48 -3.14 4.08
N ILE A 52 8.51 -2.29 4.46
CA ILE A 52 7.91 -1.31 3.55
C ILE A 52 8.89 -0.15 3.24
N HIS A 53 9.60 0.34 4.25
CA HIS A 53 10.51 1.49 4.15
C HIS A 53 11.94 1.12 4.59
N PRO A 54 12.67 0.35 3.77
CA PRO A 54 14.02 -0.10 4.10
C PRO A 54 15.00 1.08 4.16
N GLY A 55 15.89 1.08 5.15
CA GLY A 55 16.93 2.11 5.32
C GLY A 55 16.45 3.46 5.85
N GLN A 56 15.16 3.60 6.16
CA GLN A 56 14.58 4.85 6.66
C GLN A 56 14.27 4.78 8.16
N ARG A 57 14.01 5.95 8.77
CA ARG A 57 13.57 6.02 10.16
C ARG A 57 12.14 5.50 10.27
N ASN A 58 11.98 4.39 10.99
CA ASN A 58 10.70 3.69 11.19
C ASN A 58 10.18 3.81 12.63
N SER A 59 10.53 4.89 13.33
CA SER A 59 9.91 5.21 14.63
C SER A 59 8.47 5.68 14.41
N LEU A 60 7.58 5.48 15.39
CA LEU A 60 6.19 5.93 15.34
C LEU A 60 6.06 7.38 14.85
N ASP A 61 6.85 8.32 15.39
CA ASP A 61 6.86 9.73 14.95
C ASP A 61 7.20 9.92 13.46
N ALA A 62 8.11 9.09 12.93
CA ALA A 62 8.52 9.18 11.54
C ALA A 62 7.43 8.62 10.62
N LEU A 63 6.70 7.60 11.09
CA LEU A 63 5.56 7.04 10.38
C LEU A 63 4.36 7.99 10.42
N CYS A 64 4.05 8.62 11.56
CA CYS A 64 2.99 9.63 11.64
C CYS A 64 3.23 10.77 10.65
N LYS A 65 4.46 11.31 10.59
CA LYS A 65 4.84 12.34 9.61
C LYS A 65 4.70 11.88 8.16
N ARG A 66 5.04 10.62 7.86
CA ARG A 66 4.97 10.07 6.50
C ARG A 66 3.53 9.90 6.01
N TYR A 67 2.67 9.40 6.89
CA TYR A 67 1.28 9.12 6.55
C TYR A 67 0.33 10.29 6.86
N HIS A 68 0.88 11.46 7.18
CA HIS A 68 0.12 12.67 7.51
C HIS A 68 -0.88 12.46 8.65
N VAL A 69 -0.51 11.62 9.62
CA VAL A 69 -1.27 11.40 10.85
C VAL A 69 -0.92 12.54 11.82
N ASP A 70 -1.94 13.23 12.31
CA ASP A 70 -1.78 14.34 13.24
C ASP A 70 -1.28 13.85 14.60
N ASN A 71 -0.07 14.24 14.97
CA ASN A 71 0.55 13.94 16.27
C ASN A 71 0.72 15.20 17.14
N THR A 72 0.04 16.31 16.84
CA THR A 72 0.17 17.59 17.56
C THR A 72 -0.31 17.50 19.01
N ALA A 73 -1.27 16.61 19.30
CA ALA A 73 -1.74 16.32 20.66
C ALA A 73 -0.73 15.52 21.51
N ARG A 74 0.40 15.07 20.93
CA ARG A 74 1.42 14.24 21.58
C ARG A 74 2.40 15.06 22.43
N THR A 75 1.89 15.87 23.36
CA THR A 75 2.71 16.60 24.34
C THR A 75 3.22 15.70 25.46
N VAL A 76 2.48 14.66 25.81
CA VAL A 76 2.89 13.61 26.75
C VAL A 76 2.77 12.25 26.05
N HIS A 77 3.80 11.41 26.20
CA HIS A 77 3.83 10.06 25.66
C HIS A 77 2.88 9.17 26.47
N GLY A 78 1.59 9.22 26.13
CA GLY A 78 0.55 8.40 26.76
C GLY A 78 0.34 7.12 25.96
N ALA A 79 0.32 5.96 26.64
CA ALA A 79 0.10 4.66 25.99
C ALA A 79 -1.20 4.61 25.17
N LEU A 80 -2.25 5.30 25.63
CA LEU A 80 -3.52 5.39 24.91
C LEU A 80 -3.36 6.16 23.58
N LEU A 81 -2.73 7.34 23.64
CA LEU A 81 -2.51 8.15 22.45
C LEU A 81 -1.58 7.47 21.46
N ASP A 82 -0.53 6.80 21.97
CA ASP A 82 0.39 6.03 21.12
C ASP A 82 -0.31 4.82 20.46
N ALA A 83 -1.29 4.20 21.14
CA ALA A 83 -2.12 3.14 20.55
C ALA A 83 -3.07 3.66 19.46
N ASP A 84 -3.65 4.85 19.64
CA ASP A 84 -4.49 5.50 18.62
C ASP A 84 -3.66 5.85 17.39
N LEU A 85 -2.51 6.51 17.58
CA LEU A 85 -1.58 6.84 16.50
C LEU A 85 -1.08 5.58 15.77
N LEU A 86 -0.76 4.52 16.52
CA LEU A 86 -0.35 3.25 15.94
C LEU A 86 -1.45 2.63 15.09
N THR A 87 -2.72 2.77 15.49
CA THR A 87 -3.86 2.27 14.73
C THR A 87 -3.96 2.98 13.38
N ASP A 88 -3.90 4.31 13.36
CA ASP A 88 -3.93 5.10 12.13
C ASP A 88 -2.74 4.80 11.22
N VAL A 89 -1.53 4.70 11.79
CA VAL A 89 -0.33 4.35 11.04
C VAL A 89 -0.42 2.93 10.46
N TYR A 90 -0.90 1.96 11.25
CA TYR A 90 -1.06 0.58 10.80
C TYR A 90 -2.09 0.48 9.67
N LEU A 91 -3.23 1.18 9.81
CA LEU A 91 -4.24 1.27 8.76
C LEU A 91 -3.68 1.98 7.51
N ALA A 92 -2.86 3.01 7.64
CA ALA A 92 -2.23 3.63 6.48
C ALA A 92 -1.20 2.70 5.80
N MET A 93 -0.48 1.90 6.58
CA MET A 93 0.49 0.91 6.09
C MET A 93 -0.15 -0.29 5.40
N THR A 94 -1.32 -0.74 5.87
CA THR A 94 -1.97 -1.99 5.43
C THR A 94 -3.26 -1.77 4.64
N GLY A 95 -3.89 -0.61 4.79
CA GLY A 95 -5.21 -0.30 4.24
C GLY A 95 -5.20 -0.02 2.75
N GLY A 96 -4.08 0.51 2.22
CA GLY A 96 -3.86 0.68 0.79
C GLY A 96 -4.82 1.67 0.09
N GLN A 97 -4.25 2.48 -0.80
CA GLN A 97 -4.89 2.64 -2.10
C GLN A 97 -4.54 1.38 -2.89
N VAL A 98 -5.46 0.86 -3.72
CA VAL A 98 -5.08 0.03 -4.88
C VAL A 98 -4.29 0.96 -5.80
N SER A 99 -3.06 1.28 -5.41
CA SER A 99 -2.13 1.91 -6.32
C SER A 99 -2.08 0.92 -7.47
N LEU A 100 -2.45 1.38 -8.67
CA LEU A 100 -2.28 0.62 -9.90
C LEU A 100 -0.77 0.58 -10.18
N THR A 101 -0.02 -0.01 -9.25
CA THR A 101 1.39 -0.26 -9.36
C THR A 101 1.44 -1.39 -10.37
N LEU A 102 1.70 -1.04 -11.63
CA LEU A 102 2.27 -1.97 -12.59
C LEU A 102 3.62 -2.39 -12.02
N GLU A 103 3.60 -3.30 -11.06
CA GLU A 103 4.81 -3.94 -10.55
C GLU A 103 5.40 -4.71 -11.72
N VAL A 104 6.37 -4.08 -12.39
CA VAL A 104 7.38 -4.82 -13.11
C VAL A 104 8.13 -5.57 -12.03
N ASN A 105 7.71 -6.81 -11.81
CA ASN A 105 8.32 -7.77 -10.92
C ASN A 105 9.80 -7.91 -11.29
N GLN A 106 10.67 -7.09 -10.70
CA GLN A 106 12.11 -7.29 -10.71
C GLN A 106 12.46 -8.33 -9.66
N GLN A 107 11.88 -9.53 -9.83
CA GLN A 107 12.48 -10.72 -9.25
C GLN A 107 13.84 -10.89 -9.92
N GLN A 108 14.87 -10.68 -9.10
CA GLN A 108 16.22 -11.16 -9.30
C GLN A 108 16.17 -12.58 -9.88
N SER A 109 16.43 -12.67 -11.17
CA SER A 109 16.68 -13.92 -11.88
C SER A 109 17.68 -13.58 -12.97
N GLN A 110 18.94 -13.95 -12.74
CA GLN A 110 19.98 -14.02 -13.77
C GLN A 110 19.70 -15.18 -14.75
N ALA A 111 18.49 -15.27 -15.26
CA ALA A 111 18.15 -16.12 -16.39
C ALA A 111 17.73 -15.17 -17.50
N ALA A 112 18.46 -15.18 -18.61
CA ALA A 112 18.14 -14.40 -19.79
C ALA A 112 16.68 -14.65 -20.19
N THR A 113 15.81 -13.68 -19.88
CA THR A 113 14.43 -13.69 -20.34
C THR A 113 14.47 -13.48 -21.84
N GLN A 114 14.50 -14.57 -22.61
CA GLN A 114 14.11 -14.52 -24.01
C GLN A 114 12.66 -14.00 -24.02
N ARG A 115 12.50 -12.73 -24.36
CA ARG A 115 11.19 -12.18 -24.71
C ARG A 115 10.67 -13.05 -25.85
N LYS A 116 9.68 -13.91 -25.58
CA LYS A 116 8.94 -14.60 -26.63
C LYS A 116 8.25 -13.51 -27.45
N GLN A 117 8.82 -13.17 -28.60
CA GLN A 117 8.09 -12.42 -29.61
C GLN A 117 6.93 -13.31 -30.05
N VAL A 118 5.71 -12.91 -29.69
CA VAL A 118 4.52 -13.55 -30.20
C VAL A 118 4.34 -13.05 -31.63
N ASN A 119 4.45 -13.96 -32.59
CA ASN A 119 4.28 -13.64 -34.01
C ASN A 119 2.78 -13.61 -34.33
N PHE A 120 2.22 -12.41 -34.49
CA PHE A 120 0.82 -12.18 -34.83
C PHE A 120 0.56 -12.16 -36.35
N SER A 121 1.57 -12.37 -37.21
CA SER A 121 1.43 -12.27 -38.67
C SER A 121 0.42 -13.25 -39.27
N GLN A 122 0.00 -14.28 -38.53
CA GLN A 122 -0.99 -15.27 -38.96
C GLN A 122 -2.41 -15.01 -38.41
N MET A 123 -2.60 -14.03 -37.52
CA MET A 123 -3.92 -13.71 -36.99
C MET A 123 -4.66 -12.75 -37.92
N GLN A 124 -5.73 -13.24 -38.57
CA GLN A 124 -6.69 -12.39 -39.26
C GLN A 124 -7.77 -11.94 -38.27
N LEU A 125 -7.58 -10.77 -37.66
CA LEU A 125 -8.56 -10.16 -36.77
C LEU A 125 -9.59 -9.36 -37.58
N LYS A 126 -10.85 -9.44 -37.16
CA LYS A 126 -11.92 -8.63 -37.75
C LYS A 126 -11.72 -7.17 -37.36
N VAL A 127 -11.43 -6.32 -38.34
CA VAL A 127 -11.45 -4.86 -38.17
C VAL A 127 -12.89 -4.38 -38.26
N ILE A 128 -13.36 -3.71 -37.22
CA ILE A 128 -14.68 -3.06 -37.20
C ILE A 128 -14.40 -1.57 -37.37
N SER A 129 -14.76 -1.03 -38.53
CA SER A 129 -14.62 0.39 -38.82
C SER A 129 -15.72 1.20 -38.13
N ALA A 130 -15.42 2.45 -37.83
CA ALA A 130 -16.42 3.41 -37.35
C ALA A 130 -17.53 3.58 -38.40
N SER A 131 -18.76 3.78 -37.90
CA SER A 131 -19.92 4.13 -38.71
C SER A 131 -19.90 5.60 -39.14
N ASP A 132 -20.69 5.96 -40.15
CA ASP A 132 -20.80 7.34 -40.64
C ASP A 132 -21.30 8.31 -39.55
N GLU A 133 -22.15 7.84 -38.63
CA GLU A 133 -22.62 8.60 -37.47
C GLU A 133 -21.48 8.88 -36.47
N GLU A 134 -20.62 7.90 -36.21
CA GLU A 134 -19.46 8.07 -35.32
C GLU A 134 -18.41 8.99 -35.93
N LEU A 135 -18.20 8.92 -37.25
CA LEU A 135 -17.28 9.81 -37.96
C LEU A 135 -17.75 11.28 -37.92
N THR A 136 -19.05 11.51 -38.10
CA THR A 136 -19.62 12.86 -38.01
C THR A 136 -19.60 13.41 -36.58
N ALA A 137 -19.87 12.57 -35.57
CA ALA A 137 -19.72 12.95 -34.17
C ALA A 137 -18.26 13.28 -33.79
N HIS A 138 -17.30 12.49 -34.30
CA HIS A 138 -15.88 12.74 -34.13
C HIS A 138 -15.45 14.08 -34.73
N GLN A 139 -15.90 14.39 -35.96
CA GLN A 139 -15.59 15.67 -36.61
C GLN A 139 -16.11 16.86 -35.81
N ASN A 140 -17.36 16.80 -35.32
CA ASN A 140 -17.93 17.85 -34.47
C ASN A 140 -17.12 18.04 -33.18
N MET A 141 -16.65 16.94 -32.58
CA MET A 141 -15.80 17.00 -31.38
C MET A 141 -14.45 17.65 -31.68
N LEU A 142 -13.82 17.33 -32.81
CA LEU A 142 -12.57 17.97 -33.24
C LEU A 142 -12.76 19.47 -33.46
N ASP A 143 -13.87 19.90 -34.07
CA ASP A 143 -14.16 21.32 -34.30
C ASP A 143 -14.36 22.07 -32.97
N HIS A 144 -14.99 21.45 -31.97
CA HIS A 144 -15.09 22.00 -30.62
C HIS A 144 -13.73 22.14 -29.92
N ILE A 145 -12.85 21.14 -30.05
CA ILE A 145 -11.51 21.16 -29.49
C ILE A 145 -10.66 22.25 -30.18
N CYS A 146 -10.76 22.37 -31.50
CA CYS A 146 -10.12 23.44 -32.28
C CYS A 146 -10.58 24.83 -31.85
N ALA A 147 -11.88 25.01 -31.61
CA ALA A 147 -12.42 26.30 -31.16
C ALA A 147 -11.97 26.68 -29.74
N SER A 148 -11.69 25.68 -28.89
CA SER A 148 -11.35 25.87 -27.48
C SER A 148 -9.85 25.92 -27.20
N SER A 149 -9.02 25.51 -28.16
CA SER A 149 -7.56 25.41 -28.00
C SER A 149 -6.86 26.46 -28.86
N ALA A 150 -5.99 27.27 -28.25
CA ALA A 150 -5.22 28.29 -28.96
C ALA A 150 -4.11 27.70 -29.86
N ASP A 151 -3.79 26.41 -29.69
CA ASP A 151 -2.83 25.68 -30.50
C ASP A 151 -3.49 24.60 -31.36
N GLN A 152 -2.89 24.35 -32.52
CA GLN A 152 -3.44 23.59 -33.63
C GLN A 152 -3.80 22.14 -33.26
N CYS A 153 -4.96 21.68 -33.73
CA CYS A 153 -5.39 20.30 -33.57
C CYS A 153 -4.54 19.34 -34.41
N VAL A 154 -3.72 18.55 -33.72
CA VAL A 154 -2.75 17.60 -34.32
C VAL A 154 -3.44 16.55 -35.20
N TRP A 155 -4.67 16.15 -34.86
CA TRP A 155 -5.44 15.18 -35.65
C TRP A 155 -5.73 15.69 -37.07
N GLN A 156 -6.12 16.96 -37.22
CA GLN A 156 -6.40 17.58 -38.52
C GLN A 156 -5.13 17.82 -39.37
N GLN A 157 -3.95 17.82 -38.75
CA GLN A 157 -2.68 17.91 -39.46
C GLN A 157 -2.26 16.57 -40.07
N LEU A 158 -2.55 15.47 -39.37
CA LEU A 158 -2.23 14.12 -39.81
C LEU A 158 -3.11 13.66 -40.98
N GLU A 159 -4.37 14.12 -41.06
CA GLU A 159 -5.27 13.79 -42.19
C GLU A 159 -4.91 14.51 -43.51
N LYS A 160 -4.05 15.54 -43.48
CA LYS A 160 -3.64 16.29 -44.69
C LYS A 160 -2.39 15.73 -45.38
N GLN A 161 -1.78 14.66 -44.85
CA GLN A 161 -0.65 13.94 -45.47
C GLN A 161 -1.13 12.67 -46.18
#